data_AF-A0A172YKI8-F1
#
_entry.id   AF-A0A172YKI8-F1
#
_cell.length_a   1.000
_cell.length_b   1.000
_cell.length_c   1.000
_cell.angle_alpha   90.00
_cell.angle_beta   90.00
_cell.angle_gamma   90.00
#
_symmetry.space_group_name_H-M   'P 1'
#
loop_
_entity.id
_entity.type
_entity.pdbx_description
1 polymer ?
#
loop_
_entity_poly.entity_id
_entity_poly.type
_entity_poly.pdbx_seq_one_letter_code
_entity_poly.pdbx_strand_id
1 'polypeptide(L)' 'MLTERAKKWPQRWLEEGLEKGLAKGREQGRESALIATALSMISRTEMDDATIADLVGLPAEQVRALREQRRG' A
#
# COMPACT_ATOMS: atom_id res chain seq x y z
N MET A 1 -37.06 -19.86 -15.46
CA MET A 1 -36.50 -18.67 -14.77
C MET A 1 -34.96 -18.74 -14.63
N LEU A 2 -34.22 -19.08 -15.71
CA LEU A 2 -32.74 -19.06 -15.74
C LEU A 2 -32.19 -17.87 -16.53
N THR A 3 -32.94 -17.40 -17.52
CA THR A 3 -32.59 -16.30 -18.44
C THR A 3 -32.42 -14.94 -17.74
N GLU A 4 -33.24 -14.65 -16.73
CA GLU A 4 -33.17 -13.36 -16.02
C GLU A 4 -32.00 -13.29 -15.01
N ARG A 5 -31.52 -14.44 -14.53
CA ARG A 5 -30.33 -14.47 -13.66
C ARG A 5 -29.06 -14.31 -14.47
N ALA A 6 -28.92 -15.02 -15.60
CA ALA A 6 -27.74 -14.98 -16.46
C ALA A 6 -27.40 -13.56 -16.97
N LYS A 7 -28.41 -12.73 -17.25
CA LYS A 7 -28.22 -11.34 -17.70
C LYS A 7 -27.57 -10.43 -16.66
N LYS A 8 -27.63 -10.76 -15.36
CA LYS A 8 -27.10 -9.95 -14.25
C LYS A 8 -25.67 -10.33 -13.82
N TRP A 9 -25.15 -11.46 -14.32
CA TRP A 9 -23.80 -11.92 -13.99
C TRP A 9 -22.72 -10.98 -14.53
N PRO A 10 -22.77 -10.49 -15.78
CA PRO A 10 -21.73 -9.61 -16.31
C PRO A 10 -21.58 -8.30 -15.52
N GLN A 11 -22.69 -7.70 -15.08
CA GLN A 11 -22.68 -6.46 -14.31
C GLN A 11 -22.13 -6.69 -12.91
N ARG A 12 -22.56 -7.77 -12.24
CA ARG A 12 -22.02 -8.13 -10.92
C ARG A 12 -20.51 -8.41 -10.97
N TRP A 13 -20.04 -9.12 -11.99
CA TRP A 13 -18.61 -9.39 -12.16
C TRP A 13 -17.80 -8.12 -12.44
N LEU A 14 -18.36 -7.19 -13.22
CA LEU A 14 -17.73 -5.90 -13.47
C LEU A 14 -17.68 -5.04 -12.20
N GLU A 15 -18.77 -4.98 -11.44
CA GLU A 15 -18.86 -4.27 -10.15
C GLU A 15 -17.85 -4.84 -9.14
N GLU A 16 -17.83 -6.16 -8.94
CA GLU A 16 -16.86 -6.82 -8.06
C GLU A 16 -15.42 -6.62 -8.52
N GLY A 17 -15.17 -6.65 -9.83
CA GLY A 17 -13.85 -6.42 -10.41
C GLY A 17 -13.36 -4.99 -10.15
N LEU A 18 -14.24 -4.01 -10.33
CA LEU A 18 -13.95 -2.60 -10.06
C LEU A 18 -13.70 -2.37 -8.56
N GLU A 19 -14.54 -2.94 -7.69
CA GLU A 19 -14.38 -2.82 -6.24
C GLU A 19 -13.05 -3.41 -5.76
N LYS A 20 -12.72 -4.63 -6.22
CA LYS A 20 -11.42 -5.28 -5.93
C LYS A 20 -10.25 -4.46 -6.46
N GLY A 21 -10.37 -3.89 -7.67
CA GLY A 21 -9.36 -3.04 -8.26
C GLY A 21 -9.12 -1.75 -7.44
N LEU A 22 -10.19 -1.08 -7.04
CA LEU A 22 -10.12 0.13 -6.21
C LEU A 22 -9.56 -0.17 -4.81
N ALA A 23 -9.95 -1.28 -4.20
CA ALA A 23 -9.40 -1.71 -2.91
C ALA A 23 -7.88 -1.94 -3.00
N LYS A 24 -7.44 -2.72 -3.99
CA LYS A 24 -6.02 -2.98 -4.22
C LYS A 24 -5.24 -1.71 -4.52
N GLY A 25 -5.79 -0.82 -5.35
CA GLY A 25 -5.15 0.46 -5.68
C GLY A 25 -4.98 1.36 -4.45
N ARG A 26 -5.98 1.40 -3.55
CA ARG A 26 -5.87 2.15 -2.30
C ARG A 26 -4.82 1.55 -1.36
N GLU A 27 -4.76 0.23 -1.25
CA GLU A 27 -3.75 -0.45 -0.43
C GLU A 27 -2.33 -0.16 -0.94
N GLN A 28 -2.09 -0.34 -2.24
CA GLN A 28 -0.81 -0.05 -2.88
C GLN A 28 -0.41 1.43 -2.76
N GLY A 29 -1.39 2.34 -2.92
CA GLY A 29 -1.16 3.77 -2.76
C GLY A 29 -0.78 4.13 -1.32
N ARG A 30 -1.45 3.52 -0.34
CA ARG A 30 -1.12 3.70 1.09
C ARG A 30 0.30 3.21 1.38
N GLU A 31 0.63 1.98 0.98
CA GLU A 31 1.97 1.41 1.17
C GLU A 31 3.06 2.28 0.52
N SER A 32 2.85 2.70 -0.73
CA SER A 32 3.79 3.57 -1.44
C SER A 32 3.99 4.91 -0.72
N ALA A 33 2.93 5.51 -0.18
CA ALA A 33 3.01 6.76 0.56
C ALA A 33 3.79 6.59 1.89
N LEU A 34 3.60 5.48 2.60
CA LEU A 34 4.36 5.18 3.81
C LEU A 34 5.86 5.04 3.50
N ILE A 35 6.21 4.27 2.47
CA ILE A 35 7.60 4.08 2.04
C ILE A 35 8.24 5.42 1.65
N ALA A 36 7.55 6.24 0.85
CA ALA A 36 8.05 7.55 0.44
C ALA A 36 8.26 8.50 1.65
N THR A 37 7.37 8.43 2.64
CA THR A 37 7.49 9.20 3.89
C THR A 37 8.70 8.74 4.71
N ALA A 38 8.86 7.43 4.91
CA ALA A 38 10.01 6.87 5.61
C ALA A 38 11.33 7.27 4.93
N LEU A 39 11.43 7.13 3.61
CA LEU A 39 12.61 7.56 2.85
C LEU A 39 12.92 9.05 3.03
N SER A 40 11.89 9.90 3.01
CA SER A 40 12.03 11.34 3.25
C SER A 40 12.57 11.64 4.64
N MET A 41 12.08 10.94 5.67
CA MET A 41 12.57 11.09 7.05
C MET A 41 14.01 10.61 7.20
N ILE A 42 14.35 9.44 6.63
CA ILE A 42 15.73 8.93 6.62
C ILE A 42 16.66 9.94 5.92
N SER A 43 16.20 10.69 4.91
CA SER A 43 17.01 11.68 4.17
C SER A 43 17.22 12.99 4.90
N ARG A 44 16.24 13.42 5.68
CA ARG A 44 16.16 14.80 6.18
C ARG A 44 16.37 14.90 7.68
N THR A 45 16.47 13.78 8.37
CA THR A 45 16.57 13.71 9.84
C THR A 45 17.62 12.69 10.27
N GLU A 46 18.06 12.81 11.53
CA GLU A 46 18.96 11.84 12.18
C GLU A 46 18.20 10.82 13.04
N MET A 47 16.87 10.71 12.88
CA MET A 47 16.06 9.76 13.65
C MET A 47 16.50 8.31 13.37
N ASP A 48 16.45 7.48 14.42
CA ASP A 48 16.71 6.05 14.30
C ASP A 48 15.54 5.30 13.63
N ASP A 49 15.79 4.05 13.25
CA ASP A 49 14.83 3.24 12.48
C ASP A 49 13.58 2.89 13.30
N ALA A 50 13.70 2.75 14.62
CA ALA A 50 12.56 2.45 15.49
C ALA A 50 11.61 3.64 15.60
N THR A 51 12.16 4.86 15.72
CA THR A 51 11.40 6.11 15.76
C THR A 51 10.68 6.37 14.44
N ILE A 52 11.36 6.18 13.31
CA ILE A 52 10.73 6.34 11.98
C ILE A 52 9.64 5.27 11.77
N ALA A 53 9.89 4.03 12.18
CA ALA A 53 8.92 2.94 12.10
C ALA A 53 7.62 3.26 12.85
N ASP A 54 7.73 3.77 14.08
CA ASP A 54 6.59 4.17 14.90
C ASP A 54 5.80 5.33 14.27
N LEU A 55 6.49 6.38 13.83
CA LEU A 55 5.87 7.58 13.25
C LEU A 55 5.17 7.32 11.91
N VAL A 56 5.76 6.47 11.07
CA VAL A 56 5.21 6.15 9.74
C VAL A 56 4.21 4.99 9.82
N GLY A 57 4.31 4.12 10.83
CA GLY A 57 3.53 2.88 10.91
C GLY A 57 4.06 1.81 9.94
N LEU A 58 5.37 1.71 9.79
CA LEU A 58 6.05 0.63 9.06
C LEU A 58 6.81 -0.27 10.05
N PRO A 59 7.03 -1.55 9.73
CA PRO A 59 7.92 -2.39 10.52
C PRO A 59 9.36 -1.84 10.53
N ALA A 60 10.02 -1.85 11.69
CA ALA A 60 11.40 -1.38 11.83
C ALA A 60 12.37 -2.09 10.87
N GLU A 61 12.15 -3.38 10.61
CA GLU A 61 12.91 -4.16 9.63
C GLU A 61 12.81 -3.57 8.21
N GLN A 62 11.64 -3.08 7.80
CA GLN A 62 11.46 -2.44 6.50
C GLN A 62 12.18 -1.08 6.46
N VAL A 63 12.09 -0.29 7.53
CA VAL A 63 12.79 1.00 7.61
C VAL A 63 14.31 0.80 7.54
N ARG A 64 14.84 -0.21 8.23
CA ARG A 64 16.26 -0.58 8.17
C ARG A 64 16.68 -0.93 6.75
N ALA A 65 15.91 -1.78 6.06
CA ALA A 65 16.17 -2.14 4.66
C ALA A 65 16.14 -0.92 3.72
N LEU A 66 15.20 0.01 3.91
CA LEU A 66 15.14 1.26 3.14
C LEU A 66 16.38 2.15 3.38
N ARG A 67 16.88 2.19 4.61
CA ARG A 67 18.10 2.94 4.94
C ARG A 67 19.34 2.31 4.34
N GLU A 68 19.44 0.98 4.38
CA GLU A 68 20.56 0.23 3.78
C GLU A 68 20.60 0.40 2.25
N GLN A 69 19.45 0.26 1.56
CA GLN A 69 19.34 0.45 0.11
C GLN A 69 19.82 1.82 -0.36
N ARG A 70 19.78 2.84 0.50
CA ARG A 70 20.22 4.19 0.16
C ARG A 70 21.66 4.50 0.54
N ARG A 71 22.29 3.64 1.35
CA ARG A 71 23.70 3.72 1.72
C ARG A 71 24.60 2.96 0.76
N GLY A 72 24.07 1.92 0.10
CA GLY A 72 24.70 1.24 -1.04
C GLY A 72 24.56 2.03 -2.32
#